data_AF-A0A430FAE4-F1
#
_entry.id   AF-A0A430FAE4-F1
#
_cell.length_a   1.000
_cell.length_b   1.000
_cell.length_c   1.000
_cell.angle_alpha   90.00
_cell.angle_beta   90.00
_cell.angle_gamma   90.00
#
_symmetry.space_group_name_H-M   'P 1'
#
loop_
_entity.id
_entity.type
_entity.pdbx_description
1 polymer ?
#
loop_
_entity_poly.entity_id
_entity_poly.type
_entity_poly.pdbx_seq_one_letter_code
_entity_poly.pdbx_strand_id
1 'polypeptide(L)'
;MCNENVTMAYGMAYLRRSMPDTLRDVRRVDRMRHMIPALMQRIGDPDAMVEDMTAVHARLTAAAASLTIRARWARGRDREGVTGAGMLLRRRIREIDGWLPLFRPDAALHDRSRP
;
A
#
# COMPACT_ATOMS: atom_id res chain seq x y z
N MET A 1 -16.87 0.45 -20.25
CA MET A 1 -15.86 -0.11 -19.32
C MET A 1 -15.00 1.05 -18.83
N CYS A 2 -14.96 1.33 -17.52
CA CYS A 2 -14.01 2.32 -16.99
C CYS A 2 -12.59 1.75 -17.06
N ASN A 3 -11.68 2.52 -17.67
CA ASN A 3 -10.27 2.17 -17.79
C ASN A 3 -9.61 2.24 -16.40
N GLU A 4 -8.96 1.14 -15.95
CA GLU A 4 -8.29 1.06 -14.65
C GLU A 4 -7.29 2.21 -14.45
N ASN A 5 -6.59 2.62 -15.50
CA ASN A 5 -5.63 3.73 -15.45
C ASN A 5 -6.32 5.06 -15.12
N VAL A 6 -7.53 5.29 -15.64
CA VAL A 6 -8.31 6.50 -15.37
C VAL A 6 -8.82 6.47 -13.93
N THR A 7 -9.32 5.32 -13.46
CA THR A 7 -9.76 5.18 -12.08
C THR A 7 -8.61 5.36 -11.08
N MET A 8 -7.42 4.84 -11.38
CA MET A 8 -6.21 5.06 -10.58
C MET A 8 -5.78 6.53 -10.55
N ALA A 9 -5.91 7.26 -11.67
CA ALA A 9 -5.63 8.69 -11.73
C ALA A 9 -6.58 9.50 -10.81
N TYR A 10 -7.89 9.17 -10.82
CA TYR A 10 -8.84 9.75 -9.87
C TYR A 10 -8.50 9.41 -8.42
N GLY A 11 -8.04 8.19 -8.17
CA GLY A 11 -7.54 7.77 -6.84
C GLY A 11 -6.37 8.62 -6.34
N MET A 12 -5.38 8.86 -7.20
CA MET A 12 -4.23 9.72 -6.88
C MET A 12 -4.66 11.17 -6.61
N ALA A 13 -5.57 11.71 -7.41
CA ALA A 13 -6.13 13.04 -7.20
C ALA A 13 -6.90 13.13 -5.87
N TYR A 14 -7.68 12.10 -5.55
CA TYR A 14 -8.41 12.02 -4.28
C TYR A 14 -7.47 11.98 -3.08
N LEU A 15 -6.46 11.10 -3.09
CA LEU A 15 -5.50 11.01 -1.98
C LEU A 15 -4.75 12.32 -1.78
N ARG A 16 -4.34 12.99 -2.87
CA ARG A 16 -3.68 14.30 -2.79
C ARG A 16 -4.53 15.35 -2.07
N ARG A 17 -5.85 15.35 -2.31
CA ARG A 17 -6.79 16.31 -1.72
C ARG A 17 -7.18 15.94 -0.29
N SER A 18 -7.45 14.67 -0.03
CA SER A 18 -8.20 14.24 1.16
C SER A 18 -7.37 13.39 2.14
N MET A 19 -6.25 12.81 1.72
CA MET A 19 -5.41 11.91 2.53
C MET A 19 -3.92 12.08 2.18
N PRO A 20 -3.33 13.27 2.39
CA PRO A 20 -1.98 13.59 1.93
C PRO A 20 -0.90 12.71 2.56
N ASP A 21 -1.05 12.29 3.81
CA ASP A 21 -0.11 11.37 4.46
C ASP A 21 -0.16 9.97 3.86
N THR A 22 -1.35 9.47 3.54
CA THR A 22 -1.50 8.22 2.80
C THR A 22 -0.88 8.31 1.41
N LEU A 23 -0.95 9.47 0.73
CA LEU A 23 -0.24 9.67 -0.54
C LEU A 23 1.29 9.62 -0.36
N ARG A 24 1.82 10.16 0.74
CA ARG A 24 3.25 10.05 1.07
C ARG A 24 3.66 8.61 1.25
N ASP A 25 2.83 7.81 1.93
CA ASP A 25 3.06 6.38 2.11
C ASP A 25 3.01 5.60 0.80
N VAL A 26 2.04 5.88 -0.08
CA VAL A 26 2.00 5.29 -1.43
C VAL A 26 3.29 5.58 -2.21
N ARG A 27 3.76 6.83 -2.18
CA ARG A 27 5.03 7.21 -2.82
C ARG A 27 6.25 6.57 -2.15
N ARG A 28 6.18 6.31 -0.85
CA ARG A 28 7.23 5.60 -0.11
C ARG A 28 7.32 4.15 -0.59
N VAL A 29 6.20 3.46 -0.80
CA VAL A 29 6.15 2.12 -1.41
C VAL A 29 6.73 2.13 -2.83
N ASP A 30 6.42 3.14 -3.64
CA ASP A 30 7.02 3.28 -4.98
C ASP A 30 8.55 3.43 -4.92
N ARG A 31 9.08 4.20 -3.96
CA ARG A 31 10.53 4.29 -3.75
C ARG A 31 11.12 2.95 -3.30
N MET A 32 10.48 2.27 -2.34
CA MET A 32 10.91 0.95 -1.86
C MET A 32 11.01 -0.06 -3.02
N ARG A 33 10.01 -0.11 -3.92
CA ARG A 33 10.04 -0.97 -5.11
C ARG A 33 11.33 -0.83 -5.91
N HIS A 34 11.81 0.39 -6.12
CA HIS A 34 13.03 0.64 -6.88
C HIS A 34 14.30 0.31 -6.07
N MET A 35 14.22 0.34 -4.75
CA MET A 35 15.36 0.07 -3.86
C MET A 35 15.52 -1.41 -3.54
N ILE A 36 14.45 -2.21 -3.50
CA ILE A 36 14.49 -3.64 -3.13
C ILE A 36 15.53 -4.44 -3.93
N PRO A 37 15.63 -4.32 -5.27
CA PRO A 37 16.68 -5.02 -6.02
C PRO A 37 18.10 -4.60 -5.61
N ALA A 38 18.32 -3.31 -5.34
CA ALA A 38 19.62 -2.79 -4.93
C ALA A 38 19.96 -3.15 -3.47
N LEU A 39 18.96 -3.24 -2.59
CA LEU A 39 19.10 -3.61 -1.19
C LEU A 39 19.28 -5.12 -1.00
N MET A 40 18.65 -5.97 -1.83
CA MET A 40 18.96 -7.40 -1.85
C MET A 40 20.42 -7.68 -2.20
N GLN A 41 21.07 -6.77 -2.94
CA GLN A 41 22.48 -6.88 -3.32
C GLN A 41 23.44 -6.20 -2.33
N ARG A 42 22.94 -5.37 -1.40
CA ARG A 42 23.77 -4.51 -0.56
C ARG A 42 23.33 -4.63 0.89
N ILE A 43 24.27 -5.01 1.77
CA ILE A 43 24.11 -5.23 3.21
C ILE A 43 23.68 -3.92 3.92
N GLY A 44 22.45 -3.47 3.71
CA GLY A 44 21.78 -2.50 4.57
C GLY A 44 21.12 -3.24 5.73
N ASP A 45 20.88 -2.55 6.85
CA ASP A 45 20.17 -3.11 8.00
C ASP A 45 18.74 -3.54 7.60
N PRO A 46 18.48 -4.85 7.47
CA PRO A 46 17.19 -5.34 7.01
C PRO A 46 16.09 -5.10 8.05
N ASP A 47 16.42 -5.00 9.34
CA ASP A 47 15.43 -4.85 10.41
C ASP A 47 14.79 -3.46 10.39
N ALA A 48 15.60 -2.41 10.24
CA ALA A 48 15.09 -1.04 10.10
C ALA A 48 14.14 -0.89 8.89
N MET A 49 14.40 -1.60 7.81
CA MET A 49 13.52 -1.59 6.64
C MET A 49 12.22 -2.38 6.89
N VAL A 50 12.30 -3.51 7.58
CA VAL A 50 11.11 -4.30 7.94
C VAL A 50 10.21 -3.50 8.88
N GLU A 51 10.77 -2.80 9.87
CA GLU A 51 10.01 -1.92 10.76
C GLU A 51 9.29 -0.82 9.97
N ASP A 52 10.00 -0.16 9.07
CA ASP A 52 9.43 0.89 8.22
C ASP A 52 8.32 0.35 7.30
N MET A 53 8.58 -0.76 6.61
CA MET A 53 7.57 -1.41 5.75
C MET A 53 6.35 -1.85 6.54
N THR A 54 6.53 -2.38 7.76
CA THR A 54 5.43 -2.79 8.64
C THR A 54 4.59 -1.58 9.07
N ALA A 55 5.24 -0.46 9.43
CA ALA A 55 4.57 0.77 9.80
C ALA A 55 3.81 1.40 8.60
N VAL A 56 4.39 1.37 7.41
CA VAL A 56 3.73 1.80 6.17
C VAL A 56 2.54 0.88 5.83
N HIS A 57 2.72 -0.43 5.94
CA HIS A 57 1.67 -1.42 5.71
C HIS A 57 0.45 -1.18 6.60
N ALA A 58 0.66 -1.04 7.91
CA ALA A 58 -0.41 -0.77 8.87
C ALA A 58 -1.20 0.51 8.53
N ARG A 59 -0.50 1.59 8.17
CA ARG A 59 -1.14 2.87 7.81
C ARG A 59 -1.92 2.79 6.50
N LEU A 60 -1.40 2.10 5.49
CA LEU A 60 -2.12 1.87 4.23
C LEU A 60 -3.36 0.99 4.44
N THR A 61 -3.27 -0.05 5.28
CA THR A 61 -4.40 -0.92 5.64
C THR A 61 -5.50 -0.15 6.37
N ALA A 62 -5.13 0.67 7.37
CA ALA A 62 -6.08 1.53 8.07
C ALA A 62 -6.76 2.56 7.12
N ALA A 63 -5.99 3.14 6.19
CA ALA A 63 -6.51 4.05 5.18
C ALA A 63 -7.47 3.33 4.20
N ALA A 64 -7.15 2.11 3.78
CA ALA A 64 -8.00 1.32 2.89
C ALA A 64 -9.33 0.92 3.56
N ALA A 65 -9.29 0.56 4.85
CA ALA A 65 -10.48 0.33 5.65
C ALA A 65 -11.36 1.60 5.74
N SER A 66 -10.74 2.75 6.02
CA SER A 66 -11.42 4.05 6.05
C SER A 66 -12.08 4.40 4.71
N LEU A 67 -11.40 4.15 3.58
CA LEU A 67 -11.96 4.36 2.24
C LEU A 67 -13.12 3.42 1.95
N THR A 68 -13.09 2.18 2.45
CA THR A 68 -14.19 1.23 2.30
C THR A 68 -15.45 1.73 2.99
N ILE A 69 -15.31 2.31 4.18
CA ILE A 69 -16.43 2.96 4.90
C ILE A 69 -16.94 4.17 4.11
N ARG A 70 -16.04 5.05 3.63
CA ARG A 70 -16.43 6.23 2.83
C ARG A 70 -17.11 5.86 1.51
N ALA A 71 -16.68 4.78 0.86
CA ALA A 71 -17.25 4.32 -0.41
C ALA A 71 -18.75 3.99 -0.29
N ARG A 72 -19.23 3.62 0.91
CA ARG A 72 -20.65 3.37 1.17
C ARG A 72 -21.53 4.60 0.98
N TRP A 73 -20.97 5.79 1.20
CA TRP A 73 -21.70 7.06 1.19
C TRP A 73 -21.31 7.98 0.01
N ALA A 74 -20.20 7.68 -0.67
CA ALA A 74 -19.70 8.48 -1.78
C ALA A 74 -20.63 8.40 -3.02
N ARG A 75 -20.79 9.53 -3.72
CA ARG A 75 -21.62 9.66 -4.93
C ARG A 75 -20.87 10.39 -6.05
N GLY A 76 -21.28 10.14 -7.29
CA GLY A 76 -20.70 10.78 -8.48
C GLY A 76 -19.18 10.67 -8.53
N ARG A 77 -18.50 11.76 -8.89
CA ARG A 77 -17.03 11.83 -9.02
C ARG A 77 -16.28 11.52 -7.72
N ASP A 78 -16.89 11.73 -6.56
CA ASP A 78 -16.25 11.38 -5.29
C ASP A 78 -16.15 9.86 -5.11
N ARG A 79 -17.16 9.11 -5.58
CA ARG A 79 -17.15 7.64 -5.56
C ARG A 79 -16.05 7.05 -6.43
N GLU A 80 -15.80 7.63 -7.59
CA GLU A 80 -14.71 7.23 -8.50
C GLU A 80 -13.35 7.47 -7.84
N GLY A 81 -13.16 8.64 -7.21
CA GLY A 81 -11.95 8.97 -6.45
C GLY A 81 -11.70 8.03 -5.28
N VAL A 82 -12.72 7.76 -4.46
CA VAL A 82 -12.62 6.83 -3.31
C VAL A 82 -12.32 5.40 -3.78
N THR A 83 -12.98 4.96 -4.85
CA THR A 83 -12.78 3.62 -5.41
C THR A 83 -11.37 3.47 -5.98
N GLY A 84 -10.93 4.46 -6.76
CA GLY A 84 -9.56 4.53 -7.29
C GLY A 84 -8.51 4.51 -6.20
N ALA A 85 -8.70 5.32 -5.16
CA ALA A 85 -7.80 5.34 -4.01
C ALA A 85 -7.78 3.98 -3.32
N GLY A 86 -8.94 3.34 -3.11
CA GLY A 86 -9.04 2.01 -2.51
C GLY A 86 -8.33 0.92 -3.32
N MET A 87 -8.44 0.93 -4.66
CA MET A 87 -7.71 0.01 -5.52
C MET A 87 -6.19 0.23 -5.43
N LEU A 88 -5.75 1.48 -5.44
CA LEU A 88 -4.34 1.84 -5.32
C LEU A 88 -3.76 1.36 -3.99
N LEU A 89 -4.44 1.61 -2.86
CA LEU A 89 -3.96 1.16 -1.54
C LEU A 89 -3.87 -0.37 -1.46
N ARG A 90 -4.91 -1.09 -1.92
CA ARG A 90 -4.88 -2.57 -1.97
C ARG A 90 -3.75 -3.11 -2.83
N ARG A 91 -3.41 -2.42 -3.93
CA ARG A 91 -2.26 -2.77 -4.75
C ARG A 91 -0.94 -2.60 -3.97
N ARG A 92 -0.75 -1.49 -3.27
CA ARG A 92 0.46 -1.24 -2.45
C ARG A 92 0.58 -2.18 -1.26
N ILE A 93 -0.53 -2.50 -0.60
CA ILE A 93 -0.56 -3.48 0.49
C ILE A 93 -0.04 -4.83 -0.01
N ARG A 94 -0.58 -5.35 -1.13
CA ARG A 94 -0.13 -6.60 -1.73
C ARG A 94 1.34 -6.58 -2.16
N GLU A 95 1.85 -5.43 -2.60
CA GLU A 95 3.27 -5.28 -2.92
C GLU A 95 4.13 -5.45 -1.65
N ILE A 96 3.76 -4.80 -0.54
CA ILE A 96 4.46 -4.96 0.74
C ILE A 96 4.35 -6.39 1.26
N ASP A 97 3.18 -7.01 1.19
CA ASP A 97 2.95 -8.40 1.61
C ASP A 97 3.85 -9.37 0.84
N GLY A 98 4.10 -9.10 -0.45
CA GLY A 98 5.01 -9.89 -1.28
C GLY A 98 6.50 -9.65 -0.97
N TRP A 99 6.83 -8.53 -0.33
CA TRP A 99 8.21 -8.16 -0.01
C TRP A 99 8.63 -8.53 1.41
N LEU A 100 7.74 -8.44 2.39
CA LEU A 100 8.04 -8.73 3.81
C LEU A 100 8.70 -10.11 4.02
N PRO A 101 8.24 -11.21 3.38
CA PRO A 101 8.88 -12.52 3.50
C PRO A 101 10.33 -12.57 3.00
N LEU A 102 10.72 -11.68 2.08
CA LEU A 102 12.07 -11.63 1.53
C LEU A 102 13.09 -11.11 2.54
N PHE A 103 12.64 -10.34 3.53
CA PHE A 103 13.48 -9.73 4.57
C PHE A 103 13.35 -10.44 5.92
N ARG A 104 12.23 -11.14 6.15
CA ARG A 104 12.04 -12.05 7.29
C ARG A 104 11.48 -13.39 6.81
N PRO A 105 12.32 -14.28 6.26
CA PRO A 105 11.87 -15.61 5.83
C PRO A 105 11.26 -16.40 6.99
N ASP A 106 11.72 -16.19 8.23
CA ASP A 106 11.22 -16.88 9.42
C ASP A 106 9.81 -16.43 9.83
N ALA A 107 9.40 -15.19 9.52
CA ALA A 107 8.06 -14.70 9.80
C ALA A 107 6.99 -15.36 8.89
N ALA A 108 7.37 -15.73 7.66
CA ALA A 108 6.50 -16.42 6.72
C ALA A 108 6.25 -17.90 7.07
N LEU A 109 7.11 -18.51 7.90
CA LEU A 109 6.94 -19.87 8.40
C LEU A 109 5.88 -19.94 9.53
N HIS A 110 5.74 -18.89 10.33
CA HIS A 110 4.83 -18.89 11.49
C HIS A 110 3.33 -18.79 11.15
N ASP A 111 2.96 -18.33 9.96
CA ASP A 111 1.54 -18.28 9.55
C ASP A 111 1.01 -19.63 9.02
N ARG A 112 1.90 -20.60 8.75
CA ARG A 112 1.52 -21.98 8.37
C ARG A 112 1.39 -22.93 9.57
N SER A 113 1.60 -22.43 10.79
CA SER A 113 1.61 -23.23 12.02
C SER A 113 0.36 -23.03 12.89
N ARG A 114 -0.67 -22.31 12.43
CA ARG A 114 -1.96 -22.30 13.13
C ARG A 114 -2.81 -23.52 12.72
N PRO A 115 -3.19 -24.39 13.68
CA PRO A 115 -4.07 -25.52 13.43
C PRO A 115 -5.48 -25.09 13.05
#